data_AF-A0A5K0VL80-F1
#
_entry.id   AF-A0A5K0VL80-F1
#
_cell.length_a   1.000
_cell.length_b   1.000
_cell.length_c   1.000
_cell.angle_alpha   90.00
_cell.angle_beta   90.00
_cell.angle_gamma   90.00
#
_symmetry.space_group_name_H-M   'P 1'
#
loop_
_entity.id
_entity.type
_entity.pdbx_description
1 polymer ?
#
loop_
_entity_poly.entity_id
_entity_poly.type
_entity_poly.pdbx_seq_one_letter_code
_entity_poly.pdbx_strand_id
1 'polypeptide(L)' 'LVEATNTNNGSLTIKAYWNEVFPTTPMPNAIQGLLPSSTKFL' A
#
# COMPACT_ATOMS: atom_id res chain seq x y z
N LEU A 1 11.57 -16.69 -11.46
CA LEU A 1 10.17 -16.24 -11.25
C LEU A 1 10.24 -14.85 -10.62
N VAL A 2 10.55 -13.82 -11.42
CA VAL A 2 10.46 -12.42 -10.95
C VAL A 2 9.15 -11.92 -11.51
N GLU A 3 8.07 -12.25 -10.81
CA GLU A 3 6.74 -11.80 -11.15
C GLU A 3 6.59 -10.38 -10.59
N ALA A 4 6.97 -9.39 -11.40
CA ALA A 4 6.48 -8.03 -11.22
C ALA A 4 4.98 -8.05 -11.57
N THR A 5 4.15 -8.43 -10.59
CA THR A 5 2.71 -8.37 -10.71
C THR A 5 2.29 -6.91 -10.87
N ASN A 6 1.43 -6.73 -11.84
CA ASN A 6 1.16 -5.50 -12.56
C ASN A 6 -0.02 -4.75 -11.88
N THR A 7 0.17 -3.45 -11.60
CA THR A 7 -0.87 -2.41 -11.42
C THR A 7 -1.72 -2.34 -10.12
N ASN A 8 -1.66 -3.28 -9.21
CA ASN A 8 -2.31 -3.18 -7.87
C ASN A 8 -1.33 -3.12 -6.68
N ASN A 9 -0.03 -3.18 -6.95
CA ASN A 9 1.01 -3.39 -5.94
C ASN A 9 1.57 -2.13 -5.27
N GLY A 10 1.35 -0.94 -5.84
CA GLY A 10 1.90 0.31 -5.27
C GLY A 10 1.33 0.63 -3.88
N SER A 11 0.02 0.47 -3.71
CA SER A 11 -0.68 0.69 -2.43
C SER A 11 -0.21 -0.26 -1.33
N LEU A 12 -0.09 -1.55 -1.66
CA LEU A 12 0.40 -2.58 -0.73
C LEU A 12 1.86 -2.35 -0.33
N THR A 13 2.70 -1.92 -1.28
CA THR A 13 4.11 -1.62 -1.04
C THR A 13 4.28 -0.45 -0.07
N ILE A 14 3.53 0.64 -0.23
CA ILE A 14 3.64 1.81 0.63
C ILE A 14 3.15 1.49 2.05
N LYS A 15 2.04 0.74 2.18
CA LYS A 15 1.53 0.32 3.49
C LYS A 15 2.51 -0.61 4.22
N ALA A 16 3.15 -1.53 3.50
CA ALA A 16 4.17 -2.41 4.07
C ALA A 16 5.39 -1.62 4.55
N TYR A 17 5.90 -0.70 3.73
CA TYR A 17 7.04 0.14 4.08
C TYR A 17 6.76 1.04 5.30
N TRP A 18 5.56 1.62 5.39
CA TRP A 18 5.19 2.42 6.55
C TRP A 18 5.27 1.61 7.86
N ASN A 19 4.74 0.38 7.86
CA ASN A 19 4.77 -0.47 9.05
C ASN A 19 6.19 -0.94 9.40
N GLU A 20 7.08 -1.07 8.42
CA GLU A 20 8.48 -1.42 8.64
C GLU A 20 9.25 -0.28 9.33
N VAL A 21 9.09 0.95 8.84
CA VAL A 21 9.78 2.13 9.38
C VAL A 21 9.15 2.60 10.69
N PHE A 22 7.82 2.46 10.84
CA PHE A 22 7.06 2.92 11.99
C PHE A 22 6.19 1.80 12.61
N PRO A 23 6.81 0.82 13.28
CA PRO A 23 6.12 -0.40 13.74
C PRO A 23 5.01 -0.15 14.77
N THR A 24 5.08 0.97 15.51
CA THR A 24 4.10 1.34 16.53
C THR A 24 3.21 2.51 16.13
N THR A 25 3.46 3.12 14.96
CA THR A 25 2.70 4.30 14.52
C THR A 25 1.75 3.91 13.39
N PRO A 26 0.42 3.93 13.63
CA PRO A 26 -0.53 3.67 12.57
C PRO A 26 -0.42 4.73 11.47
N MET A 27 -0.60 4.31 10.21
CA MET A 27 -0.53 5.20 9.06
C MET A 27 -1.61 6.29 9.14
N PRO A 28 -1.29 7.58 9.00
CA PRO A 28 -2.29 8.64 9.04
C PRO A 28 -3.34 8.52 7.94
N ASN A 29 -4.60 8.81 8.26
CA ASN A 29 -5.72 8.76 7.32
C ASN A 29 -5.50 9.61 6.07
N ALA A 30 -4.83 10.76 6.22
CA ALA A 30 -4.48 11.64 5.10
C ALA A 30 -3.60 10.93 4.06
N ILE A 31 -2.69 10.04 4.48
CA ILE A 31 -1.83 9.28 3.57
C ILE A 31 -2.57 8.05 3.06
N GLN A 32 -3.37 7.38 3.90
CA GLN A 32 -4.20 6.25 3.48
C GLN A 32 -5.17 6.63 2.36
N GLY A 33 -5.76 7.83 2.40
CA GLY A 33 -6.65 8.34 1.36
C GLY A 33 -5.96 8.69 0.04
N LEU A 34 -4.63 8.81 0.04
CA LEU A 34 -3.82 9.01 -1.17
C LEU A 34 -3.37 7.68 -1.79
N LEU A 35 -3.48 6.57 -1.05
CA LEU A 35 -3.13 5.27 -1.60
C LEU A 35 -4.18 4.86 -2.64
N PRO A 36 -3.76 4.26 -3.77
CA PRO A 36 -4.70 3.72 -4.72
C PRO A 36 -5.58 2.69 -3.99
N SER A 37 -6.89 2.95 -3.97
CA SER A 37 -7.83 1.96 -3.46
C SER A 37 -7.76 0.75 -4.38
N SER A 38 -7.69 -0.46 -3.83
CA SER A 38 -7.94 -1.67 -4.62
C SER A 38 -9.41 -1.69 -5.02
N THR A 39 -9.78 -0.86 -5.99
CA THR A 39 -11.03 -0.99 -6.71
C THR A 39 -10.94 -2.33 -7.43
N LYS A 40 -11.56 -3.36 -6.86
CA LYS A 40 -11.85 -4.58 -7.61
C LYS A 40 -12.78 -4.15 -8.74
N PHE A 41 -12.28 -4.14 -9.96
CA PHE A 41 -13.16 -4.15 -11.13
C PHE A 41 -13.93 -5.47 -11.04
N LEU A 42 -15.21 -5.37 -10.65
CA LEU A 42 -16.15 -6.48 -10.58
C LEU A 42 -16.72 -6.74 -11.98
#